data_AF-A0A968YVU2-F1
#
_entry.id   AF-A0A968YVU2-F1
#
_cell.length_a   1.000
_cell.length_b   1.000
_cell.length_c   1.000
_cell.angle_alpha   90.00
_cell.angle_beta   90.00
_cell.angle_gamma   90.00
#
_symmetry.space_group_name_H-M   'P 1'
#
loop_
_entity.id
_entity.type
_entity.pdbx_description
1 polymer ?
#
loop_
_entity_poly.entity_id
_entity_poly.type
_entity_poly.pdbx_seq_one_letter_code
_entity_poly.pdbx_strand_id
1 'polypeptide(L)'
;MLPKAMSYRSKQELAVEQQVHRVAQMLELDALLQRLPKELSGGQKQRVALGRAMARDPQVFLMDEPLSNLDAKLRAQTRAQIVQLQRQLGTTTIYVTHDQTEAMTMGDRIAVLNGGEIQQIAAPLELYKHPANRFVAEFIGSPPMNFIDVTVKDATHLYHLSLKCPTRKWGTNPRPSHVGRSITPGHSARAFERDRQKFPEFACRGSISRSFRS
;
A
#
# COMPACT_ATOMS: atom_id res chain seq x y z
N MET A 1 -48.12 2.71 18.38
CA MET A 1 -47.55 3.37 17.18
C MET A 1 -48.67 4.13 16.48
N LEU A 2 -48.46 5.41 16.17
CA LEU A 2 -49.47 6.24 15.49
C LEU A 2 -49.65 5.80 14.02
N PRO A 3 -50.85 5.95 13.44
CA PRO A 3 -51.12 5.61 12.03
C PRO A 3 -50.31 6.50 11.07
N LYS A 4 -49.87 5.94 9.92
CA LYS A 4 -49.01 6.62 8.92
C LYS A 4 -49.52 7.99 8.46
N ALA A 5 -50.84 8.21 8.48
CA ALA A 5 -51.48 9.48 8.11
C ALA A 5 -51.25 10.62 9.14
N MET A 6 -50.78 10.30 10.35
CA MET A 6 -50.53 11.26 11.44
C MET A 6 -49.03 11.42 11.78
N SER A 7 -48.15 10.78 11.01
CA SER A 7 -46.70 10.92 11.16
C SER A 7 -46.25 12.22 10.49
N TYR A 8 -46.11 13.29 11.26
CA TYR A 8 -45.40 14.47 10.81
C TYR A 8 -43.91 14.13 10.72
N ARG A 9 -43.37 14.10 9.50
CA ARG A 9 -41.92 14.00 9.28
C ARG A 9 -41.35 15.40 9.14
N SER A 10 -40.36 15.71 9.96
CA SER A 10 -39.66 17.00 9.84
C SER A 10 -38.87 17.07 8.54
N LYS A 11 -38.57 18.28 8.05
CA LYS A 11 -37.66 18.46 6.89
C LYS A 11 -36.30 17.81 7.12
N GLN A 12 -35.83 17.78 8.37
CA GLN A 12 -34.57 17.14 8.75
C GLN A 12 -34.65 15.61 8.64
N GLU A 13 -35.75 14.99 9.10
CA GLU A 13 -35.95 13.54 8.97
C GLU A 13 -35.99 13.08 7.51
N LEU A 14 -36.65 13.85 6.64
CA LEU A 14 -36.68 13.58 5.20
C LEU A 14 -35.27 13.69 4.58
N ALA A 15 -34.48 14.69 4.97
CA ALA A 15 -33.10 14.84 4.49
C ALA A 15 -32.19 13.69 4.98
N VAL A 16 -32.35 13.24 6.22
CA VAL A 16 -31.63 12.08 6.77
C VAL A 16 -32.01 10.81 6.01
N GLU A 17 -33.30 10.56 5.80
CA GLU A 17 -33.79 9.40 5.06
C GLU A 17 -33.24 9.37 3.62
N GLN A 18 -33.25 10.51 2.92
CA GLN A 18 -32.67 10.64 1.58
C GLN A 18 -31.17 10.36 1.57
N GLN A 19 -30.42 10.88 2.55
CA GLN A 19 -28.98 10.64 2.66
C GLN A 19 -28.67 9.17 2.97
N VAL A 20 -29.43 8.55 3.88
CA VAL A 20 -29.30 7.12 4.21
C VAL A 20 -29.56 6.26 2.98
N HIS A 21 -30.62 6.54 2.22
CA HIS A 21 -30.92 5.79 0.99
C HIS A 21 -29.83 5.97 -0.07
N ARG A 22 -29.33 7.19 -0.28
CA ARG A 22 -28.24 7.45 -1.22
C ARG A 22 -26.99 6.64 -0.87
N VAL A 23 -26.60 6.64 0.41
CA VAL A 23 -25.44 5.88 0.89
C VAL A 23 -25.68 4.38 0.81
N ALA A 24 -26.89 3.91 1.10
CA ALA A 24 -27.25 2.50 0.99
C ALA A 24 -27.12 1.99 -0.46
N GLN A 25 -27.55 2.77 -1.44
CA GLN A 25 -27.39 2.45 -2.87
C GLN A 25 -25.94 2.32 -3.30
N MET A 26 -25.09 3.27 -2.88
CA MET A 26 -23.66 3.22 -3.20
C MET A 26 -22.96 1.98 -2.63
N LEU A 27 -23.47 1.43 -1.53
CA LEU A 27 -22.88 0.29 -0.82
C LEU A 27 -23.62 -1.04 -1.06
N GLU A 28 -24.62 -1.06 -1.95
CA GLU A 28 -25.48 -2.22 -2.23
C GLU A 28 -26.20 -2.75 -0.97
N LEU A 29 -26.67 -1.85 -0.11
CA LEU A 29 -27.32 -2.16 1.18
C LEU A 29 -28.83 -1.92 1.19
N ASP A 30 -29.46 -1.49 0.09
CA ASP A 30 -30.89 -1.12 0.04
C ASP A 30 -31.82 -2.21 0.59
N ALA A 31 -31.59 -3.46 0.17
CA ALA A 31 -32.40 -4.60 0.58
C ALA A 31 -32.21 -4.98 2.07
N LEU A 32 -31.21 -4.41 2.73
CA LEU A 32 -30.79 -4.76 4.08
C LEU A 32 -31.08 -3.66 5.12
N LEU A 33 -31.67 -2.54 4.70
CA LEU A 33 -31.92 -1.38 5.57
C LEU A 33 -32.78 -1.69 6.81
N GLN A 34 -33.69 -2.66 6.70
CA GLN A 34 -34.58 -3.05 7.81
C GLN A 34 -34.00 -4.19 8.67
N ARG A 35 -32.86 -4.76 8.29
CA ARG A 35 -32.25 -5.87 9.02
C ARG A 35 -31.45 -5.40 10.21
N LEU A 36 -31.47 -6.22 11.27
CA LEU A 36 -30.68 -5.97 12.46
C LEU A 36 -29.22 -6.38 12.24
N PRO A 37 -28.24 -5.75 12.94
CA PRO A 37 -26.83 -6.08 12.79
C PRO A 37 -26.50 -7.57 12.95
N LYS A 38 -27.24 -8.30 13.81
CA LYS A 38 -27.05 -9.74 14.02
C LYS A 38 -27.39 -10.60 12.79
N GLU A 39 -28.16 -10.08 11.85
CA GLU A 39 -28.65 -10.78 10.64
C GLU A 39 -27.76 -10.52 9.41
N LEU A 40 -26.69 -9.73 9.59
CA LEU A 40 -25.77 -9.33 8.52
C LEU A 40 -24.49 -10.19 8.56
N SER A 41 -23.98 -10.50 7.37
CA SER A 41 -22.65 -11.11 7.21
C SER A 41 -21.54 -10.15 7.66
N GLY A 42 -20.33 -10.66 7.91
CA GLY A 42 -19.18 -9.83 8.29
C GLY A 42 -18.90 -8.70 7.30
N GLY A 43 -18.89 -9.01 5.99
CA GLY A 43 -18.70 -8.00 4.94
C GLY A 43 -19.84 -6.98 4.88
N GLN A 44 -21.09 -7.39 5.09
CA GLN A 44 -22.23 -6.46 5.16
C GLN A 44 -22.13 -5.52 6.35
N LYS A 45 -21.74 -6.01 7.53
CA LYS A 45 -21.51 -5.17 8.72
C LYS A 45 -20.45 -4.11 8.47
N GLN A 46 -19.39 -4.47 7.75
CA GLN A 46 -18.33 -3.54 7.39
C GLN A 46 -18.81 -2.46 6.43
N ARG A 47 -19.61 -2.82 5.41
CA ARG A 47 -20.25 -1.82 4.53
C ARG A 47 -21.17 -0.90 5.33
N VAL A 48 -21.94 -1.42 6.29
CA VAL A 48 -22.76 -0.58 7.18
C VAL A 48 -21.91 0.39 8.00
N ALA A 49 -20.74 -0.04 8.51
CA ALA A 49 -19.81 0.83 9.23
C ALA A 49 -19.27 1.95 8.33
N LEU A 50 -18.91 1.62 7.08
CA LEU A 50 -18.48 2.59 6.08
C LEU A 50 -19.61 3.57 5.72
N GLY A 51 -20.83 3.07 5.54
CA GLY A 51 -22.00 3.89 5.26
C GLY A 51 -22.32 4.87 6.41
N ARG A 52 -22.14 4.44 7.66
CA ARG A 52 -22.26 5.35 8.82
C ARG A 52 -21.24 6.49 8.80
N ALA A 53 -20.02 6.22 8.33
CA ALA A 53 -19.00 7.26 8.18
C ALA A 53 -19.36 8.22 7.01
N MET A 54 -19.82 7.69 5.88
CA MET A 54 -20.20 8.48 4.70
C MET A 54 -21.45 9.34 4.92
N ALA A 55 -22.42 8.86 5.70
CA ALA A 55 -23.65 9.61 5.96
C ALA A 55 -23.39 10.97 6.62
N ARG A 56 -22.21 11.17 7.21
CA ARG A 56 -21.77 12.43 7.83
C ARG A 56 -21.11 13.41 6.85
N ASP A 57 -20.88 13.02 5.60
CA ASP A 57 -20.20 13.84 4.58
C ASP A 57 -18.90 14.51 5.09
N PRO A 58 -17.93 13.73 5.62
CA PRO A 58 -16.72 14.30 6.18
C PRO A 58 -15.78 14.80 5.08
N GLN A 59 -14.98 15.82 5.38
CA GLN A 59 -13.93 16.30 4.48
C GLN A 59 -12.74 15.33 4.38
N VAL A 60 -12.53 14.52 5.41
CA VAL A 60 -11.42 13.55 5.51
C VAL A 60 -11.92 12.23 6.09
N PHE A 61 -11.59 11.12 5.44
CA PHE A 61 -11.78 9.77 5.96
C PHE A 61 -10.48 9.27 6.61
N LEU A 62 -10.61 8.68 7.80
CA LEU A 62 -9.54 7.97 8.47
C LEU A 62 -9.97 6.50 8.57
N MET A 63 -9.15 5.60 8.04
CA MET A 63 -9.40 4.15 8.08
C MET A 63 -8.22 3.47 8.74
N ASP A 64 -8.46 2.85 9.89
CA ASP A 64 -7.44 2.12 10.64
C ASP A 64 -7.64 0.61 10.48
N GLU A 65 -6.76 -0.01 9.69
CA GLU A 65 -6.74 -1.45 9.35
C GLU A 65 -8.12 -2.09 9.10
N PRO A 66 -8.96 -1.53 8.22
CA PRO A 66 -10.36 -1.96 8.11
C PRO A 66 -10.51 -3.40 7.58
N LEU A 67 -9.50 -3.95 6.92
CA LEU A 67 -9.53 -5.24 6.23
C LEU A 67 -8.88 -6.41 7.00
N SER A 68 -8.32 -6.16 8.18
CA SER A 68 -7.54 -7.12 8.98
C SER A 68 -8.34 -8.38 9.35
N ASN A 69 -9.62 -8.23 9.66
CA ASN A 69 -10.48 -9.31 10.17
C ASN A 69 -11.19 -10.16 9.09
N LEU A 70 -10.86 -9.97 7.81
CA LEU A 70 -11.52 -10.66 6.69
C LEU A 70 -10.66 -11.78 6.11
N ASP A 71 -11.31 -12.85 5.66
CA ASP A 71 -10.69 -13.90 4.85
C ASP A 71 -10.09 -13.36 3.54
N ALA A 72 -9.05 -14.00 3.01
CA ALA A 72 -8.25 -13.53 1.88
C ALA A 72 -9.10 -13.23 0.62
N LYS A 73 -10.09 -14.06 0.32
CA LYS A 73 -10.97 -13.86 -0.85
C LYS A 73 -11.87 -12.64 -0.66
N LEU A 74 -12.46 -12.51 0.52
CA LEU A 74 -13.35 -11.41 0.85
C LEU A 74 -12.58 -10.08 0.98
N ARG A 75 -11.31 -10.15 1.42
CA ARG A 75 -10.38 -9.02 1.51
C ARG A 75 -10.12 -8.41 0.14
N ALA A 76 -9.79 -9.21 -0.87
CA ALA A 76 -9.53 -8.71 -2.22
C ALA A 76 -10.75 -8.01 -2.84
N GLN A 77 -11.95 -8.58 -2.66
CA GLN A 77 -13.20 -7.98 -3.14
C GLN A 77 -13.51 -6.67 -2.41
N THR A 78 -13.43 -6.66 -1.09
CA THR A 78 -13.73 -5.47 -0.27
C THR A 78 -12.74 -4.35 -0.55
N ARG A 79 -11.47 -4.69 -0.79
CA ARG A 79 -10.43 -3.75 -1.21
C ARG A 79 -10.80 -2.99 -2.48
N ALA A 80 -11.20 -3.72 -3.53
CA ALA A 80 -11.62 -3.11 -4.79
C ALA A 80 -12.82 -2.16 -4.59
N GLN A 81 -13.77 -2.55 -3.73
CA GLN A 81 -14.92 -1.72 -3.39
C GLN A 81 -14.52 -0.42 -2.68
N ILE A 82 -13.63 -0.48 -1.69
CA ILE A 82 -13.14 0.71 -0.97
C ILE A 82 -12.44 1.68 -1.94
N VAL A 83 -11.57 1.17 -2.82
CA VAL A 83 -10.86 2.02 -3.81
C VAL A 83 -11.84 2.66 -4.78
N GLN A 84 -12.81 1.90 -5.29
CA GLN A 84 -13.81 2.43 -6.21
C GLN A 84 -14.65 3.52 -5.54
N LEU A 85 -15.07 3.28 -4.29
CA LEU A 85 -15.85 4.22 -3.52
C LEU A 85 -15.07 5.51 -3.21
N GLN A 86 -13.82 5.39 -2.76
CA GLN A 86 -12.98 6.56 -2.49
C GLN A 86 -12.80 7.41 -3.76
N ARG A 87 -12.60 6.77 -4.92
CA ARG A 87 -12.49 7.48 -6.21
C ARG A 87 -13.79 8.16 -6.62
N GLN A 88 -14.94 7.55 -6.35
CA GLN A 88 -16.26 8.13 -6.63
C GLN A 88 -16.55 9.34 -5.75
N LEU A 89 -16.18 9.28 -4.47
CA LEU A 89 -16.41 10.35 -3.51
C LEU A 89 -15.41 11.51 -3.66
N GLY A 90 -14.19 11.24 -4.11
CA GLY A 90 -13.14 12.26 -4.22
C GLY A 90 -12.68 12.84 -2.88
N THR A 91 -13.11 12.27 -1.76
CA THR A 91 -12.75 12.71 -0.42
C THR A 91 -11.33 12.28 -0.07
N THR A 92 -10.62 13.14 0.67
CA THR A 92 -9.27 12.81 1.18
C THR A 92 -9.38 11.63 2.14
N THR A 93 -8.64 10.55 1.88
CA THR A 93 -8.66 9.34 2.72
C THR A 93 -7.25 9.02 3.22
N ILE A 94 -7.09 8.88 4.52
CA ILE A 94 -5.89 8.32 5.16
C ILE A 94 -6.20 6.89 5.55
N TYR A 95 -5.45 5.96 4.95
CA TYR A 95 -5.60 4.53 5.17
C TYR A 95 -4.34 3.99 5.87
N VAL A 96 -4.52 3.39 7.04
CA VAL A 96 -3.44 2.79 7.84
C VAL A 96 -3.53 1.27 7.70
N THR A 97 -2.40 0.63 7.41
CA THR A 97 -2.30 -0.82 7.23
C THR A 97 -0.86 -1.29 7.45
N HIS A 98 -0.72 -2.51 7.95
CA HIS A 98 0.54 -3.24 7.96
C HIS A 98 0.76 -4.10 6.69
N ASP A 99 -0.24 -4.24 5.81
CA ASP A 99 -0.13 -5.02 4.57
C ASP A 99 0.43 -4.15 3.42
N GLN A 100 1.63 -4.49 2.97
CA GLN A 100 2.29 -3.82 1.85
C GLN A 100 1.46 -3.89 0.57
N THR A 101 0.76 -5.00 0.32
CA THR A 101 -0.06 -5.16 -0.88
C THR A 101 -1.23 -4.18 -0.87
N GLU A 102 -1.81 -3.92 0.30
CA GLU A 102 -2.85 -2.90 0.46
C GLU A 102 -2.31 -1.51 0.14
N ALA A 103 -1.21 -1.13 0.79
CA ALA A 103 -0.56 0.16 0.56
C ALA A 103 -0.24 0.38 -0.93
N MET A 104 0.36 -0.63 -1.57
CA MET A 104 0.83 -0.57 -2.97
C MET A 104 -0.30 -0.57 -4.00
N THR A 105 -1.50 -1.07 -3.66
CA THR A 105 -2.63 -1.17 -4.61
C THR A 105 -3.68 -0.09 -4.44
N MET A 106 -3.81 0.47 -3.23
CA MET A 106 -4.85 1.44 -2.90
C MET A 106 -4.33 2.88 -2.83
N GLY A 107 -3.07 3.08 -2.43
CA GLY A 107 -2.54 4.39 -2.12
C GLY A 107 -2.04 5.14 -3.34
N ASP A 108 -2.45 6.40 -3.50
CA ASP A 108 -1.82 7.34 -4.44
C ASP A 108 -0.41 7.73 -3.98
N ARG A 109 -0.25 7.88 -2.66
CA ARG A 109 1.02 8.10 -1.96
C ARG A 109 1.04 7.24 -0.71
N ILE A 110 2.21 6.71 -0.39
CA ILE A 110 2.42 5.87 0.79
C ILE A 110 3.46 6.55 1.66
N ALA A 111 3.15 6.69 2.94
CA ALA A 111 4.12 7.04 3.97
C ALA A 111 4.56 5.75 4.67
N VAL A 112 5.85 5.44 4.63
CA VAL A 112 6.43 4.31 5.35
C VAL A 112 6.94 4.82 6.69
N LEU A 113 6.50 4.19 7.78
CA LEU A 113 6.89 4.54 9.14
C LEU A 113 7.75 3.42 9.76
N ASN A 114 8.73 3.81 10.57
CA ASN A 114 9.50 2.90 11.41
C ASN A 114 9.84 3.60 12.73
N GLY A 115 9.60 2.95 13.88
CA GLY A 115 9.90 3.52 15.19
C GLY A 115 9.18 4.85 15.48
N GLY A 116 8.03 5.12 14.84
CA GLY A 116 7.32 6.39 14.94
C GLY A 116 7.83 7.49 14.01
N GLU A 117 8.89 7.25 13.24
CA GLU A 117 9.45 8.20 12.29
C GLU A 117 9.09 7.84 10.84
N ILE A 118 8.77 8.86 10.06
CA ILE A 118 8.52 8.71 8.63
C ILE A 118 9.86 8.49 7.92
N GLN A 119 10.00 7.32 7.31
CA GLN A 119 11.18 6.91 6.58
C GLN A 119 11.17 7.46 5.15
N GLN A 120 10.02 7.41 4.48
CA GLN A 120 9.83 7.92 3.13
C GLN A 120 8.36 8.14 2.83
N ILE A 121 8.04 9.18 2.06
CA ILE A 121 6.72 9.42 1.49
C ILE A 121 6.86 9.54 -0.02
N ALA A 122 6.34 8.57 -0.78
CA ALA A 122 6.36 8.65 -2.24
C ALA A 122 5.22 7.84 -2.86
N ALA A 123 5.06 7.94 -4.19
CA ALA A 123 4.15 7.09 -4.92
C ALA A 123 4.60 5.61 -4.84
N PRO A 124 3.69 4.63 -4.94
CA PRO A 124 4.03 3.21 -4.81
C PRO A 124 5.21 2.77 -5.70
N LEU A 125 5.20 3.19 -6.96
CA LEU A 125 6.26 2.82 -7.92
C LEU A 125 7.61 3.43 -7.56
N GLU A 126 7.63 4.63 -6.99
CA GLU A 126 8.85 5.32 -6.58
C GLU A 126 9.44 4.69 -5.33
N LEU A 127 8.61 4.32 -4.35
CA LEU A 127 9.05 3.54 -3.18
C LEU A 127 9.74 2.24 -3.58
N TYR A 128 9.17 1.54 -4.57
CA TYR A 128 9.74 0.28 -5.06
C TYR A 128 11.05 0.47 -5.84
N LYS A 129 11.15 1.50 -6.69
CA LYS A 129 12.32 1.72 -7.56
C LYS A 129 13.47 2.46 -6.87
N HIS A 130 13.13 3.39 -5.98
CA HIS A 130 14.06 4.33 -5.36
C HIS A 130 13.80 4.42 -3.85
N PRO A 131 14.04 3.33 -3.10
CA PRO A 131 13.95 3.36 -1.65
C PRO A 131 15.03 4.29 -1.07
N ALA A 132 14.63 5.12 -0.11
CA ALA A 132 15.48 6.14 0.50
C ALA A 132 16.46 5.58 1.54
N ASN A 133 16.11 4.47 2.19
CA ASN A 133 16.92 3.76 3.16
C ASN A 133 16.79 2.23 3.02
N ARG A 134 17.68 1.49 3.71
CA ARG A 134 17.68 0.01 3.71
C ARG A 134 16.37 -0.56 4.22
N PHE A 135 15.79 0.04 5.26
CA PHE A 135 14.52 -0.39 5.81
C PHE A 135 13.41 -0.34 4.76
N VAL A 136 13.25 0.77 4.03
CA VAL A 136 12.24 0.87 2.96
C VAL A 136 12.52 -0.12 1.84
N ALA A 137 13.79 -0.37 1.50
CA ALA A 137 14.18 -1.33 0.48
C ALA A 137 13.90 -2.79 0.88
N GLU A 138 14.07 -3.13 2.16
CA GLU A 138 13.72 -4.44 2.74
C GLU A 138 12.20 -4.60 2.90
N PHE A 139 11.54 -3.53 3.29
CA PHE A 139 10.11 -3.51 3.61
C PHE A 139 9.24 -3.48 2.35
N ILE A 140 9.64 -2.81 1.26
CA ILE A 140 8.78 -2.69 0.07
C ILE A 140 9.15 -3.74 -0.97
N GLY A 141 8.29 -4.76 -1.10
CA GLY A 141 8.35 -5.73 -2.18
C GLY A 141 8.14 -7.16 -1.71
N SER A 142 7.41 -7.95 -2.50
CA SER A 142 7.26 -9.39 -2.30
C SER A 142 7.64 -10.12 -3.60
N PRO A 143 8.77 -10.85 -3.63
CA PRO A 143 9.70 -11.12 -2.52
C PRO A 143 10.53 -9.89 -2.09
N PRO A 144 11.10 -9.89 -0.87
CA PRO A 144 11.98 -8.83 -0.39
C PRO A 144 13.19 -8.58 -1.29
N MET A 145 13.79 -7.41 -1.16
CA MET A 145 15.03 -7.09 -1.87
C MET A 145 16.20 -7.88 -1.31
N ASN A 146 17.05 -8.43 -2.18
CA ASN A 146 18.26 -9.12 -1.78
C ASN A 146 19.39 -8.12 -1.58
N PHE A 147 20.14 -8.26 -0.50
CA PHE A 147 21.28 -7.40 -0.17
C PHE A 147 22.55 -8.23 -0.24
N ILE A 148 23.58 -7.69 -0.90
CA ILE A 148 24.84 -8.39 -1.16
C ILE A 148 25.99 -7.46 -0.76
N ASP A 149 26.92 -7.92 0.09
CA ASP A 149 28.01 -7.08 0.60
C ASP A 149 29.21 -7.05 -0.34
N VAL A 150 29.35 -5.97 -1.11
CA VAL A 150 30.41 -5.85 -2.12
C VAL A 150 31.48 -4.87 -1.67
N THR A 151 32.74 -5.19 -1.96
CA THR A 151 33.87 -4.27 -1.79
C THR A 151 34.11 -3.50 -3.10
N VAL A 152 34.15 -2.18 -3.03
CA VAL A 152 34.51 -1.35 -4.19
C VAL A 152 36.03 -1.16 -4.20
N LYS A 153 36.76 -1.85 -5.08
CA LYS A 153 38.22 -1.61 -5.22
C LYS A 153 38.53 -0.51 -6.21
N ASP A 154 37.69 -0.34 -7.24
CA ASP A 154 37.83 0.69 -8.26
C ASP A 154 36.44 1.27 -8.62
N ALA A 155 36.38 2.42 -9.28
CA ALA A 155 35.11 3.08 -9.64
C ALA A 155 34.29 2.33 -10.71
N THR A 156 34.85 1.27 -11.30
CA THR A 156 34.32 0.54 -12.46
C THR A 156 33.86 -0.88 -12.13
N HIS A 157 34.27 -1.45 -10.99
CA HIS A 157 34.00 -2.83 -10.59
C HIS A 157 33.65 -2.96 -9.10
N LEU A 158 32.64 -3.76 -8.86
CA LEU A 158 32.24 -4.28 -7.55
C LEU A 158 32.79 -5.69 -7.40
N TYR A 159 33.32 -6.00 -6.23
CA TYR A 159 33.88 -7.30 -5.89
C TYR A 159 33.05 -7.94 -4.78
N HIS A 160 32.54 -9.14 -5.01
CA HIS A 160 31.86 -9.95 -3.98
C HIS A 160 32.43 -11.36 -4.02
N LEU A 161 33.13 -11.79 -2.96
CA LEU A 161 33.86 -13.06 -2.94
C LEU A 161 34.76 -13.17 -4.20
N SER A 162 34.51 -14.14 -5.07
CA SER A 162 35.22 -14.38 -6.34
C SER A 162 34.59 -13.69 -7.56
N LEU A 163 33.45 -12.99 -7.40
CA LEU A 163 32.71 -12.37 -8.50
C LEU A 163 33.18 -10.93 -8.73
N LYS A 164 33.51 -10.63 -9.99
CA LYS A 164 33.85 -9.28 -10.47
C LYS A 164 32.72 -8.75 -11.34
N CYS A 165 32.10 -7.65 -10.93
CA CYS A 165 30.90 -7.13 -11.58
C CYS A 165 31.03 -5.65 -11.96
N PRO A 166 30.77 -5.28 -13.23
CA PRO A 166 30.93 -3.90 -13.68
C PRO A 166 29.84 -2.99 -13.10
N THR A 167 30.24 -1.83 -12.57
CA THR A 167 29.35 -0.85 -11.92
C THR A 167 28.27 -0.30 -12.86
N ARG A 168 28.55 -0.24 -14.16
CA ARG A 168 27.60 0.20 -15.20
C ARG A 168 26.30 -0.62 -15.24
N LYS A 169 26.32 -1.88 -14.81
CA LYS A 169 25.13 -2.76 -14.77
C LYS A 169 24.19 -2.46 -13.59
N TRP A 170 24.62 -1.65 -12.61
CA TRP A 170 23.89 -1.40 -11.36
C TRP A 170 23.17 -0.05 -11.32
N GLY A 171 23.08 0.64 -12.46
CA GLY A 171 22.30 1.87 -12.64
C GLY A 171 22.90 3.14 -12.04
N THR A 172 23.78 3.04 -11.04
CA THR A 172 24.54 4.18 -10.51
C THR A 172 25.99 3.79 -10.24
N ASN A 173 26.93 4.68 -10.57
CA ASN A 173 28.34 4.47 -10.25
C ASN A 173 28.56 4.73 -8.75
N PRO A 174 29.39 3.91 -8.08
CA PRO A 174 29.77 4.18 -6.71
C PRO A 174 30.46 5.55 -6.63
N ARG A 175 30.04 6.39 -5.68
CA ARG A 175 30.72 7.67 -5.42
C ARG A 175 32.20 7.42 -5.10
N PRO A 176 33.12 8.36 -5.41
CA PRO A 176 34.54 8.24 -5.10
C PRO A 176 34.82 7.91 -3.62
N SER A 177 33.97 8.40 -2.72
CA SER A 177 34.01 8.15 -1.27
C SER A 177 33.74 6.70 -0.83
N HIS A 178 33.37 5.82 -1.76
CA HIS A 178 33.10 4.40 -1.52
C HIS A 178 34.26 3.50 -1.94
N VAL A 179 35.25 4.02 -2.68
CA VAL A 179 36.43 3.23 -3.08
C VAL A 179 37.20 2.83 -1.82
N GLY A 180 37.48 1.53 -1.68
CA GLY A 180 38.09 0.92 -0.50
C GLY A 180 37.11 0.55 0.62
N ARG A 181 35.79 0.70 0.43
CA ARG A 181 34.77 0.37 1.44
C ARG A 181 33.84 -0.74 0.98
N SER A 182 33.32 -1.48 1.96
CA SER A 182 32.19 -2.39 1.76
C SER A 182 30.90 -1.58 1.63
N ILE A 183 30.12 -1.88 0.60
CA ILE A 183 28.77 -1.33 0.37
C ILE A 183 27.80 -2.49 0.18
N THR A 184 26.54 -2.28 0.55
CA THR A 184 25.50 -3.31 0.43
C THR A 184 24.46 -2.89 -0.63
N PRO A 185 24.71 -3.11 -1.92
CA PRO A 185 23.73 -2.86 -2.96
C PRO A 185 22.52 -3.80 -2.87
N GLY A 186 21.36 -3.26 -3.22
CA GLY A 186 20.09 -3.99 -3.28
C GLY A 186 19.80 -4.54 -4.69
N HIS A 187 19.33 -5.77 -4.75
CA HIS A 187 18.86 -6.42 -5.98
C HIS A 187 17.45 -6.96 -5.77
N SER A 188 16.47 -6.43 -6.51
CA SER A 188 15.12 -7.00 -6.44
C SER A 188 15.10 -8.45 -6.95
N ALA A 189 14.41 -9.35 -6.24
CA ALA A 189 14.26 -10.76 -6.62
C ALA A 189 13.68 -10.95 -8.04
N ARG A 190 12.73 -10.10 -8.45
CA ARG A 190 12.15 -10.15 -9.82
C ARG A 190 13.13 -9.74 -10.91
N ALA A 191 14.12 -8.90 -10.59
CA ALA A 191 15.19 -8.60 -11.53
C ALA A 191 16.13 -9.81 -11.63
N PHE A 192 16.43 -10.47 -10.51
CA PHE A 192 17.34 -11.61 -10.45
C PHE A 192 16.82 -12.79 -11.28
N GLU A 193 15.54 -13.15 -11.16
CA GLU A 193 14.90 -14.22 -11.94
C GLU A 193 14.99 -13.98 -13.47
N ARG A 194 14.77 -12.73 -13.88
CA ARG A 194 14.82 -12.31 -15.29
C ARG A 194 16.23 -12.37 -15.86
N ASP A 195 17.21 -12.02 -15.03
CA ASP A 195 18.61 -12.00 -15.42
C ASP A 195 19.21 -13.41 -15.45
N ARG A 196 18.73 -14.31 -14.57
CA ARG A 196 19.06 -15.74 -14.55
C ARG A 196 18.70 -16.46 -15.86
N GLN A 197 17.55 -16.13 -16.46
CA GLN A 197 17.13 -16.72 -17.74
C GLN A 197 17.92 -16.23 -18.95
N LYS A 198 18.52 -15.04 -18.89
CA LYS A 198 19.24 -14.45 -20.03
C LYS A 198 20.72 -14.79 -20.04
N PHE A 199 21.32 -15.11 -18.90
CA PHE A 199 22.76 -15.38 -18.80
C PHE A 199 23.07 -16.35 -17.63
N PRO A 200 23.51 -17.59 -17.90
CA PRO A 200 23.80 -18.56 -16.83
C PRO A 200 25.02 -18.18 -15.96
N GLU A 201 25.87 -17.23 -16.39
CA GLU A 201 27.09 -16.81 -15.69
C GLU A 201 26.99 -15.47 -14.92
N PHE A 202 25.83 -14.79 -14.87
CA PHE A 202 25.77 -13.40 -14.35
C PHE A 202 24.70 -13.16 -13.27
N ALA A 203 25.15 -13.12 -12.00
CA ALA A 203 24.37 -12.71 -10.83
C ALA A 203 24.54 -11.21 -10.45
N CYS A 204 24.75 -10.33 -11.43
CA CYS A 204 25.19 -8.95 -11.20
C CYS A 204 24.50 -7.91 -12.08
N ARG A 205 23.18 -7.92 -12.09
CA ARG A 205 22.42 -6.68 -12.31
C ARG A 205 21.91 -6.24 -10.93
N GLY A 206 21.05 -5.25 -10.82
CA GLY A 206 20.64 -4.71 -9.52
C GLY A 206 20.59 -3.20 -9.57
N SER A 207 20.08 -2.58 -8.52
CA SER A 207 20.01 -1.13 -8.42
C SER A 207 20.74 -0.73 -7.16
N ILE A 208 21.84 0.02 -7.29
CA ILE A 208 22.39 0.73 -6.13
C ILE A 208 21.42 1.88 -5.83
N SER A 209 20.35 1.59 -5.08
CA SER A 209 19.77 2.58 -4.19
C SER A 209 20.83 2.86 -3.12
N ARG A 210 21.02 4.14 -2.80
CA ARG A 210 22.16 4.74 -2.09
C ARG A 210 22.82 3.80 -1.08
N SER A 211 24.16 3.75 -1.07
CA SER A 211 24.95 2.97 -0.09
C SER A 211 24.35 3.08 1.31
N PHE A 212 23.74 2.00 1.80
CA PHE A 212 23.22 1.97 3.16
C PHE A 212 24.32 1.43 4.05
N ARG A 213 24.85 2.30 4.92
CA ARG A 213 25.67 1.83 6.05
C ARG A 213 24.75 1.11 7.03
N SER A 214 25.27 0.01 7.59
CA SER A 214 24.79 -0.61 8.82
C SER A 214 24.72 0.38 9.97
#